data_AF-A0A174FJP4-F1
#
_entry.id   AF-A0A174FJP4-F1
#
_cell.length_a   1.000
_cell.length_b   1.000
_cell.length_c   1.000
_cell.angle_alpha   90.00
_cell.angle_beta   90.00
_cell.angle_gamma   90.00
#
_symmetry.space_group_name_H-M   'P 1'
#
loop_
_entity.id
_entity.type
_entity.pdbx_description
1 polymer ?
#
loop_
_entity_poly.entity_id
_entity_poly.type
_entity_poly.pdbx_seq_one_letter_code
_entity_poly.pdbx_strand_id
1 'polypeptide(L)'
;MNVQYEQQGNYLIPCIRTKEQEEIHLGVLANRHRQYLKQNHKVRYYNLLTRERLYDYLDGVECQAEDLFEQTVKSLAEKEQVTEKLKAMNMMLWVQKMNNIRNRATEIVNEQVIYR
;
A
#
# COMPACT_ATOMS: atom_id res chain seq x y z
N MET A 1 30.09 3.37 1.61
CA MET A 1 29.66 4.77 1.44
C MET A 1 30.86 5.55 0.94
N ASN A 2 30.89 5.93 -0.34
CA ASN A 2 31.89 6.88 -0.84
C ASN A 2 31.34 8.28 -0.56
N VAL A 3 31.83 8.92 0.49
CA VAL A 3 31.42 10.28 0.84
C VAL A 3 32.29 11.25 0.03
N GLN A 4 31.66 12.03 -0.85
CA GLN A 4 32.33 13.11 -1.57
C GLN A 4 32.46 14.32 -0.63
N TYR A 5 33.51 15.12 -0.77
CA TYR A 5 33.70 16.33 0.03
C TYR A 5 33.79 17.55 -0.89
N GLU A 6 33.18 18.65 -0.46
CA GLU A 6 33.24 19.95 -1.13
C GLU A 6 33.94 20.96 -0.22
N GLN A 7 34.85 21.75 -0.79
CA GLN A 7 35.61 22.74 -0.04
C GLN A 7 34.82 24.05 0.01
N GLN A 8 34.48 24.49 1.22
CA GLN A 8 33.92 25.81 1.48
C GLN A 8 34.85 26.61 2.40
N GLY A 9 35.57 27.56 1.79
CA GLY A 9 36.64 28.31 2.44
C GLY A 9 37.74 27.38 2.94
N ASN A 10 37.92 27.35 4.27
CA ASN A 10 38.94 26.54 4.95
C ASN A 10 38.41 25.18 5.44
N TYR A 11 37.17 24.82 5.13
CA TYR A 11 36.54 23.58 5.59
C TYR A 11 36.22 22.64 4.42
N LEU A 12 36.36 21.34 4.66
CA LEU A 12 35.87 20.26 3.78
C LEU A 12 34.55 19.74 4.34
N ILE A 13 33.46 19.95 3.62
CA ILE A 13 32.12 19.55 4.02
C ILE A 13 31.74 18.27 3.26
N PRO A 14 31.29 17.21 3.94
CA PRO A 14 30.81 16.01 3.26
C PRO A 14 29.52 16.32 2.47
N CYS A 15 29.58 16.09 1.16
CA CYS A 15 28.46 16.16 0.25
C CYS A 15 27.69 14.84 0.28
N ILE A 16 26.62 14.83 1.07
CA ILE A 16 25.67 13.73 1.15
C ILE A 16 24.62 13.96 0.07
N ARG A 17 24.59 13.09 -0.94
CA ARG A 17 23.58 13.09 -2.00
C ARG A 17 22.75 11.82 -1.90
N THR A 18 21.43 11.98 -1.93
CA THR A 18 20.48 10.88 -2.10
C THR A 18 20.48 10.44 -3.56
N LYS A 19 20.14 9.18 -3.84
CA LYS A 19 19.89 8.76 -5.21
C LYS A 19 18.67 9.51 -5.78
N GLU A 20 18.69 9.79 -7.08
CA GLU A 20 17.48 10.19 -7.78
C GLU A 20 16.46 9.05 -7.65
N GLN A 21 15.27 9.39 -7.13
CA GLN A 21 14.15 8.47 -7.01
C GLN A 21 13.10 8.87 -8.03
N GLU A 22 12.50 7.88 -8.71
CA GLU A 22 11.37 8.11 -9.59
C GLU A 22 10.17 8.64 -8.78
N GLU A 23 9.41 9.56 -9.37
CA GLU A 23 8.15 10.02 -8.79
C GLU A 23 7.12 8.89 -8.84
N ILE A 24 7.03 8.11 -7.77
CA ILE A 24 6.05 7.03 -7.65
C ILE A 24 4.75 7.62 -7.07
N HIS A 25 3.69 7.58 -7.87
CA HIS A 25 2.34 7.90 -7.41
C HIS A 25 1.79 6.75 -6.55
N LEU A 26 1.92 6.88 -5.23
CA LEU A 26 1.39 5.89 -4.28
C LEU A 26 -0.14 5.86 -4.29
N GLY A 27 -0.69 4.65 -4.36
CA GLY A 27 -2.11 4.38 -4.21
C GLY A 27 -2.64 4.65 -2.79
N VAL A 28 -3.94 4.43 -2.61
CA VAL A 28 -4.62 4.72 -1.34
C VAL A 28 -4.16 3.76 -0.24
N LEU A 29 -3.92 2.50 -0.57
CA LEU A 29 -3.55 1.45 0.39
C LEU A 29 -2.12 1.64 0.88
N ALA A 30 -1.19 1.92 -0.03
CA ALA A 30 0.19 2.27 0.24
C ALA A 30 0.28 3.53 1.10
N ASN A 31 -0.51 4.57 0.80
CA ASN A 31 -0.54 5.77 1.64
C ASN A 31 -1.04 5.48 3.06
N ARG A 32 -2.08 4.64 3.20
CA ARG A 32 -2.59 4.20 4.50
C ARG A 32 -1.55 3.40 5.28
N HIS A 33 -0.87 2.44 4.62
CA HIS A 33 0.18 1.64 5.26
C HIS A 33 1.39 2.50 5.64
N ARG A 34 1.79 3.45 4.79
CA ARG A 34 2.85 4.44 5.09
C ARG A 34 2.53 5.23 6.35
N GLN A 35 1.29 5.71 6.48
CA GLN A 35 0.85 6.44 7.67
C GLN A 35 0.88 5.53 8.91
N TYR A 36 0.40 4.30 8.78
CA TYR A 36 0.45 3.30 9.86
C TYR A 36 1.89 3.03 10.32
N LEU A 37 2.83 2.79 9.39
CA LEU A 37 4.24 2.57 9.71
C LEU A 37 4.85 3.78 10.43
N LYS A 38 4.56 5.00 9.97
CA LYS A 38 5.09 6.23 10.58
C LYS A 38 4.56 6.44 12.01
N GLN A 39 3.34 6.01 12.30
CA GLN A 39 2.73 6.18 13.62
C GLN A 39 3.12 5.06 14.58
N ASN A 40 3.02 3.80 14.13
CA ASN A 40 3.10 2.62 14.99
C ASN A 40 4.45 1.89 14.91
N HIS A 41 5.15 1.97 13.78
CA HIS A 41 6.42 1.26 13.53
C HIS A 41 7.55 2.19 13.09
N LYS A 42 7.77 3.27 13.84
CA LYS A 42 8.73 4.35 13.52
C LYS A 42 10.12 3.84 13.15
N VAL A 43 10.65 2.88 13.90
CA VAL A 43 11.99 2.30 13.63
C VAL A 43 12.04 1.66 12.25
N ARG A 44 11.04 0.86 11.88
CA ARG A 44 10.94 0.23 10.56
C ARG A 44 10.79 1.27 9.46
N TYR A 45 9.94 2.27 9.69
CA TYR A 45 9.73 3.38 8.75
C TYR A 45 11.03 4.13 8.44
N TYR A 46 11.76 4.57 9.47
CA TYR A 46 13.02 5.29 9.27
C TYR A 46 14.12 4.39 8.69
N ASN A 47 14.16 3.11 9.04
CA ASN A 47 15.11 2.18 8.42
C ASN A 47 14.86 2.02 6.91
N LEU A 48 13.59 1.95 6.47
CA LEU A 48 13.25 1.90 5.04
C LEU A 48 13.59 3.22 4.33
N LEU A 49 13.34 4.35 4.99
CA LEU A 49 13.63 5.68 4.46
C LEU A 49 15.13 5.91 4.28
N THR A 50 15.94 5.65 5.31
CA THR A 50 17.40 5.82 5.28
C THR A 50 18.08 4.85 4.31
N ARG A 51 17.46 3.70 4.04
CA ARG A 51 17.91 2.74 3.02
C ARG A 51 17.42 3.09 1.61
N GLU A 52 16.66 4.17 1.44
CA GLU A 52 16.07 4.60 0.17
C GLU A 52 15.14 3.54 -0.47
N ARG A 53 14.55 2.63 0.32
CA ARG A 53 13.69 1.53 -0.16
C ARG A 53 12.22 1.66 0.22
N LEU A 54 11.84 2.81 0.78
CA LEU A 54 10.49 3.02 1.28
C LEU A 54 9.44 2.92 0.17
N TYR A 55 9.68 3.55 -0.98
CA TYR A 55 8.70 3.58 -2.06
C TYR A 55 8.55 2.23 -2.75
N ASP A 56 9.65 1.54 -3.09
CA ASP A 56 9.61 0.16 -3.62
C ASP A 56 8.86 -0.80 -2.69
N TYR A 57 9.06 -0.66 -1.38
CA TYR A 57 8.35 -1.48 -0.39
C TYR A 57 6.84 -1.17 -0.40
N LEU A 58 6.47 0.11 -0.46
CA LEU A 58 5.07 0.53 -0.47
C LEU A 58 4.33 0.13 -1.75
N ASP A 59 5.03 0.13 -2.89
CA ASP A 59 4.51 -0.37 -4.17
C ASP A 59 4.17 -1.87 -4.08
N GLY A 60 5.09 -2.67 -3.53
CA GLY A 60 4.81 -4.09 -3.27
C GLY A 60 3.64 -4.33 -2.31
N VAL A 61 3.45 -3.43 -1.33
CA VAL A 61 2.30 -3.48 -0.41
C VAL A 61 0.99 -3.14 -1.13
N GLU A 62 0.97 -2.17 -2.05
CA GLU A 62 -0.21 -1.86 -2.86
C GLU A 62 -0.61 -3.07 -3.70
N CYS A 63 0.32 -3.61 -4.48
CA CYS A 63 0.10 -4.79 -5.33
C CYS A 63 -0.44 -5.98 -4.51
N GLN A 64 0.17 -6.26 -3.36
CA GLN A 64 -0.29 -7.32 -2.47
C GLN A 64 -1.72 -7.07 -1.95
N ALA A 65 -2.03 -5.82 -1.60
CA ALA A 65 -3.33 -5.46 -1.06
C ALA A 65 -4.42 -5.53 -2.13
N GLU A 66 -4.13 -5.10 -3.36
CA GLU A 66 -5.02 -5.20 -4.52
C GLU A 66 -5.30 -6.66 -4.90
N ASP A 67 -4.26 -7.49 -5.00
CA ASP A 67 -4.39 -8.91 -5.30
C ASP A 67 -5.26 -9.63 -4.26
N LEU A 68 -4.99 -9.38 -2.97
CA LEU A 68 -5.77 -9.97 -1.88
C LEU A 68 -7.22 -9.48 -1.92
N PHE A 69 -7.45 -8.20 -2.21
CA PHE A 69 -8.79 -7.64 -2.33
C PHE A 69 -9.58 -8.34 -3.43
N GLU A 70 -9.01 -8.45 -4.63
CA GLU A 70 -9.66 -9.09 -5.77
C GLU A 70 -9.99 -10.55 -5.50
N GLN A 71 -9.03 -11.31 -4.98
CA GLN A 71 -9.21 -12.72 -4.65
C GLN A 71 -10.31 -12.90 -3.60
N THR A 72 -10.32 -12.05 -2.57
CA THR A 72 -11.32 -12.10 -1.50
C THR A 72 -12.72 -11.77 -2.03
N VAL A 73 -12.85 -10.73 -2.86
CA VAL A 73 -14.13 -10.37 -3.48
C VAL A 73 -14.65 -11.51 -4.36
N LYS A 74 -13.79 -12.10 -5.22
CA LYS A 74 -14.15 -13.24 -6.07
C LYS A 74 -14.63 -14.43 -5.24
N SER A 75 -13.87 -14.82 -4.21
CA SER A 75 -14.22 -15.95 -3.34
C SER A 75 -15.53 -15.73 -2.58
N LEU A 76 -15.78 -14.53 -2.07
CA LEU A 76 -17.01 -14.21 -1.35
C LEU A 76 -18.22 -14.14 -2.29
N ALA A 77 -18.07 -13.57 -3.49
CA ALA A 77 -19.14 -13.51 -4.48
C ALA A 77 -19.58 -14.91 -4.94
N GLU A 78 -18.63 -15.83 -5.13
CA GLU A 78 -18.91 -17.24 -5.44
C GLU A 78 -19.65 -17.93 -4.30
N LYS A 79 -19.17 -17.78 -3.05
CA LYS A 79 -19.80 -18.39 -1.86
C LYS A 79 -21.22 -17.90 -1.62
N GLU A 80 -21.49 -16.62 -1.86
CA GLU A 80 -22.80 -15.99 -1.63
C GLU A 80 -23.71 -16.02 -2.86
N GLN A 81 -23.27 -16.68 -3.94
CA GLN A 81 -23.99 -16.84 -5.21
C GLN A 81 -24.43 -15.50 -5.83
N VAL A 82 -23.60 -14.46 -5.67
CA VAL A 82 -23.83 -13.13 -6.24
C VAL A 82 -23.47 -13.16 -7.72
N THR A 83 -24.42 -13.61 -8.54
CA THR A 83 -24.24 -13.84 -9.98
C THR A 83 -24.94 -12.79 -10.84
N GLU A 84 -24.60 -12.73 -12.12
CA GLU A 84 -25.32 -11.89 -13.09
C GLU A 84 -26.81 -12.26 -13.21
N LYS A 85 -27.19 -13.51 -12.90
CA LYS A 85 -28.61 -13.90 -12.81
C LYS A 85 -29.34 -13.16 -11.69
N LEU A 86 -28.70 -13.03 -10.52
CA LEU A 86 -29.24 -12.24 -9.41
C LEU A 86 -29.37 -10.76 -9.81
N LYS A 87 -28.39 -10.23 -10.54
CA LYS A 87 -28.41 -8.85 -11.03
C LYS A 87 -29.57 -8.58 -11.99
N ALA A 88 -29.88 -9.53 -12.87
CA ALA A 88 -31.00 -9.45 -13.81
C ALA A 88 -32.37 -9.53 -13.10
N MET A 89 -32.48 -10.37 -12.06
CA MET A 89 -33.74 -10.52 -11.30
C MET A 89 -33.97 -9.42 -10.28
N ASN A 90 -32.92 -8.97 -9.59
CA ASN A 90 -32.98 -7.95 -8.55
C ASN A 90 -31.65 -7.19 -8.43
N MET A 91 -31.55 -6.11 -9.20
CA MET A 91 -30.36 -5.26 -9.25
C MET A 91 -30.02 -4.62 -7.90
N MET A 92 -31.02 -4.16 -7.14
CA MET A 92 -30.80 -3.51 -5.85
C MET A 92 -30.21 -4.47 -4.81
N LEU A 93 -30.73 -5.71 -4.76
CA LEU A 93 -30.19 -6.74 -3.89
C LEU A 93 -28.77 -7.14 -4.29
N TRP A 94 -28.47 -7.20 -5.60
CA TRP A 94 -27.13 -7.47 -6.10
C TRP A 94 -26.14 -6.39 -5.65
N VAL A 95 -26.49 -5.09 -5.80
CA VAL A 95 -25.65 -3.98 -5.33
C VAL A 95 -25.44 -4.03 -3.82
N GLN A 96 -26.49 -4.32 -3.05
CA GLN A 96 -26.39 -4.44 -1.59
C GLN A 96 -25.41 -5.55 -1.17
N LYS A 97 -25.53 -6.74 -1.76
CA LYS A 97 -24.63 -7.86 -1.48
C LYS A 97 -23.19 -7.56 -1.91
N MET A 98 -23.01 -7.00 -3.11
CA MET A 98 -21.68 -6.68 -3.61
C MET A 98 -20.98 -5.63 -2.75
N ASN A 99 -21.72 -4.62 -2.26
CA ASN A 99 -21.19 -3.63 -1.32
C ASN A 99 -20.78 -4.26 0.01
N ASN A 100 -21.59 -5.18 0.56
CA ASN A 100 -21.23 -5.91 1.77
C ASN A 100 -19.94 -6.72 1.59
N ILE A 101 -19.83 -7.44 0.47
CA ILE A 101 -18.63 -8.22 0.11
C ILE A 101 -17.40 -7.32 0.01
N ARG A 102 -17.50 -6.16 -0.67
CA ARG A 102 -16.40 -5.21 -0.79
C ARG A 102 -15.97 -4.68 0.58
N ASN A 103 -16.91 -4.34 1.45
CA ASN A 103 -16.59 -3.87 2.81
C ASN A 103 -15.82 -4.93 3.59
N ARG A 104 -16.29 -6.18 3.57
CA ARG A 104 -15.60 -7.31 4.23
C ARG A 104 -14.22 -7.57 3.64
N ALA A 105 -14.08 -7.50 2.32
CA ALA A 105 -12.78 -7.62 1.67
C ALA A 105 -11.83 -6.49 2.10
N THR A 106 -12.32 -5.25 2.20
CA THR A 106 -11.52 -4.12 2.69
C THR A 106 -11.07 -4.32 4.14
N GLU A 107 -11.92 -4.84 5.03
CA GLU A 107 -11.56 -5.16 6.41
C GLU A 107 -10.43 -6.21 6.47
N ILE A 108 -10.57 -7.29 5.69
CA ILE A 108 -9.56 -8.35 5.61
C ILE A 108 -8.21 -7.80 5.12
N VAL A 109 -8.22 -6.98 4.06
CA VAL A 109 -6.99 -6.37 3.52
C VAL A 109 -6.35 -5.43 4.52
N ASN A 110 -7.16 -4.62 5.22
CA ASN A 110 -6.66 -3.71 6.25
C ASN A 110 -5.94 -4.49 7.36
N GLU A 111 -6.53 -5.58 7.84
CA GLU A 111 -5.97 -6.39 8.92
C GLU A 111 -4.70 -7.15 8.48
N GLN A 112 -4.72 -7.78 7.30
CA GLN A 112 -3.65 -8.67 6.87
C GLN A 112 -2.44 -7.96 6.26
N VAL A 113 -2.66 -6.79 5.65
CA VAL A 113 -1.63 -6.09 4.86
C VAL A 113 -1.34 -4.70 5.45
N ILE A 114 -2.37 -3.90 5.72
CA ILE A 114 -2.18 -2.48 6.04
C ILE A 114 -1.75 -2.24 7.49
N TYR A 115 -2.30 -2.98 8.44
CA TYR A 115 -2.07 -2.78 9.88
C TYR A 115 -1.13 -3.82 10.50
N ARG A 116 -0.27 -4.39 9.67
CA ARG A 116 0.76 -5.35 10.09
C ARG A 116 2.13 -4.70 10.23
#